data_AF-A0A367GCM1-F1
#
_entry.id   AF-A0A367GCM1-F1
#
_cell.length_a   1.000
_cell.length_b   1.000
_cell.length_c   1.000
_cell.angle_alpha   90.00
_cell.angle_beta   90.00
_cell.angle_gamma   90.00
#
_symmetry.space_group_name_H-M   'P 1'
#
loop_
_entity.id
_entity.type
_entity.pdbx_description
1 polymer ?
#
loop_
_entity_poly.entity_id
_entity_poly.type
_entity_poly.pdbx_seq_one_letter_code
_entity_poly.pdbx_strand_id
1 'polypeptide(L)' 'MEQTLFSCELGRYTAFGIAAQKRVPDGWRQIAFVPDICTNAQQAQRLAQLCTQGQLEPIHLMDVIEDFVADPCSWP' A
#
# COMPACT_ATOMS: atom_id res chain seq x y z
N MET A 1 -2.14 -4.87 -3.33
CA MET A 1 -2.61 -6.22 -2.97
C MET A 1 -4.07 -6.11 -2.63
N GLU A 2 -4.96 -6.84 -3.32
CA GLU A 2 -6.40 -6.82 -3.03
C GLU A 2 -6.73 -7.65 -1.79
N GLN A 3 -7.68 -7.18 -0.98
CA GLN A 3 -8.12 -7.81 0.26
C GLN A 3 -9.64 -7.70 0.38
N THR A 4 -10.31 -8.77 0.77
CA THR A 4 -11.73 -8.74 1.16
C THR A 4 -11.81 -8.76 2.68
N LEU A 5 -12.31 -7.67 3.26
CA LEU A 5 -12.35 -7.42 4.70
C LEU A 5 -13.79 -7.29 5.19
N PHE A 6 -13.97 -7.28 6.51
CA PHE A 6 -15.26 -7.06 7.16
C PHE A 6 -15.10 -6.08 8.33
N SER A 7 -15.99 -5.10 8.41
CA SER A 7 -16.17 -4.27 9.59
C SER A 7 -17.63 -4.23 10.00
N CYS A 8 -17.92 -4.00 11.29
CA CYS A 8 -19.29 -3.91 11.77
C CYS A 8 -20.07 -2.75 11.15
N GLU A 9 -19.38 -1.68 10.75
CA GLU A 9 -19.99 -0.47 10.19
C GLU A 9 -20.24 -0.56 8.69
N LEU A 10 -19.30 -1.15 7.94
CA LEU A 10 -19.33 -1.20 6.46
C LEU A 10 -19.79 -2.56 5.92
N GLY A 11 -19.86 -3.59 6.76
CA GLY A 11 -20.04 -4.96 6.31
C GLY A 11 -18.81 -5.48 5.56
N ARG A 12 -19.01 -6.31 4.54
CA ARG A 12 -17.91 -6.80 3.69
C ARG A 12 -17.52 -5.74 2.66
N TYR A 13 -16.23 -5.44 2.55
CA TYR A 13 -15.70 -4.50 1.58
C TYR A 13 -14.37 -5.00 0.99
N THR A 14 -14.02 -4.45 -0.16
CA THR A 14 -12.72 -4.68 -0.80
C THR A 14 -11.81 -3.51 -0.52
N ALA A 15 -10.61 -3.82 -0.03
CA ALA A 15 -9.55 -2.87 0.23
C ALA A 15 -8.26 -3.28 -0.45
N PHE A 16 -7.35 -2.33 -0.58
CA PHE A 16 -6.06 -2.51 -1.19
C PHE A 16 -4.95 -2.10 -0.23
N GLY A 17 -4.02 -3.03 0.02
CA GLY A 17 -2.82 -2.81 0.82
C GLY A 17 -1.56 -2.72 -0.04
N ILE A 18 -0.48 -2.21 0.55
CA ILE A 18 0.86 -2.07 -0.05
C ILE A 18 1.81 -3.09 0.56
N ALA A 19 2.47 -3.87 -0.29
CA ALA A 19 3.53 -4.79 0.12
C ALA A 19 4.88 -4.24 -0.36
N ALA A 20 5.81 -4.03 0.57
CA ALA A 20 7.20 -3.70 0.24
C ALA A 20 8.01 -4.98 0.12
N GLN A 21 8.76 -5.09 -0.97
CA GLN A 21 9.58 -6.26 -1.28
C GLN A 21 11.01 -5.84 -1.53
N LYS A 22 11.95 -6.67 -1.07
CA LYS A 22 13.38 -6.50 -1.32
C LYS A 22 13.89 -7.63 -2.20
N ARG A 23 14.71 -7.28 -3.19
CA ARG A 23 15.43 -8.27 -4.01
C ARG A 23 16.48 -8.97 -3.14
N VAL A 24 16.39 -10.28 -3.06
CA VAL A 24 17.39 -11.18 -2.44
C VAL A 24 17.90 -12.16 -3.51
N PRO A 25 19.01 -12.89 -3.29
CA PRO A 25 19.55 -13.80 -4.29
C PRO A 25 18.52 -14.78 -4.87
N ASP A 26 17.68 -15.37 -4.01
CA ASP A 26 16.71 -16.41 -4.39
C ASP A 26 15.35 -15.87 -4.88
N GLY A 27 15.19 -14.54 -4.99
CA GLY A 27 13.90 -13.97 -5.44
C GLY A 27 13.56 -12.61 -4.87
N TRP A 28 12.27 -12.35 -4.76
CA TRP A 28 11.73 -11.22 -4.02
C TRP A 28 11.26 -11.70 -2.66
N ARG A 29 11.65 -10.99 -1.61
CA ARG A 29 11.18 -11.24 -0.25
C ARG A 29 10.32 -10.06 0.18
N GLN A 30 9.08 -10.34 0.58
CA GLN A 30 8.26 -9.33 1.25
C GLN A 30 8.89 -9.00 2.61
N ILE A 31 9.12 -7.71 2.84
CA ILE A 31 9.77 -7.19 4.06
C ILE A 31 8.80 -6.37 4.92
N ALA A 32 7.74 -5.83 4.33
CA ALA A 32 6.65 -5.18 5.04
C ALA A 32 5.35 -5.34 4.25
N PHE A 33 4.24 -5.31 4.97
CA PHE A 33 2.91 -5.26 4.37
C PHE A 33 2.00 -4.41 5.25
N VAL A 34 1.36 -3.43 4.63
CA VAL A 34 0.39 -2.58 5.29
C VAL A 34 -0.97 -2.82 4.61
N PRO A 35 -1.94 -3.44 5.33
CA PRO A 35 -3.25 -3.74 4.79
C PRO A 35 -4.17 -2.51 4.82
N ASP A 36 -5.30 -2.61 4.11
CA ASP A 36 -6.46 -1.71 4.24
C ASP A 36 -6.13 -0.20 4.16
N ILE A 37 -5.42 0.21 3.10
CA ILE A 37 -4.99 1.59 2.92
C ILE A 37 -6.04 2.40 2.15
N CYS A 38 -6.68 1.80 1.14
CA CYS A 38 -7.78 2.43 0.41
C CYS A 38 -8.67 1.40 -0.28
N THR A 39 -9.81 1.85 -0.78
CA THR A 39 -10.78 1.02 -1.53
C THR A 39 -10.67 1.21 -3.05
N ASN A 40 -9.74 2.06 -3.52
CA ASN A 40 -9.53 2.34 -4.95
C ASN A 40 -8.25 1.66 -5.46
N ALA A 41 -8.43 0.66 -6.34
CA ALA A 41 -7.33 -0.10 -6.92
C ALA A 41 -6.31 0.76 -7.68
N GLN A 42 -6.78 1.77 -8.42
CA GLN A 42 -5.93 2.61 -9.26
C GLN A 42 -5.04 3.50 -8.41
N GLN A 43 -5.56 4.05 -7.31
CA GLN A 43 -4.77 4.83 -6.36
C GLN A 43 -3.73 3.97 -5.65
N ALA A 44 -4.11 2.77 -5.17
CA ALA A 44 -3.17 1.84 -4.55
C ALA A 44 -2.03 1.43 -5.51
N GLN A 45 -2.37 1.15 -6.78
CA GLN A 45 -1.37 0.82 -7.78
C GLN A 45 -0.43 2.00 -8.06
N ARG A 46 -0.96 3.21 -8.13
CA ARG A 46 -0.17 4.42 -8.36
C ARG A 46 0.77 4.71 -7.21
N LEU A 47 0.30 4.61 -5.97
CA LEU A 47 1.14 4.70 -4.78
C LEU A 47 2.28 3.66 -4.82
N ALA A 48 1.97 2.40 -5.13
CA ALA A 48 2.99 1.35 -5.25
C ALA A 48 4.04 1.67 -6.32
N GLN A 49 3.62 2.24 -7.45
CA GLN A 49 4.52 2.66 -8.53
C GLN A 49 5.44 3.81 -8.08
N LEU A 50 4.90 4.83 -7.41
CA LEU A 50 5.70 5.94 -6.88
C LEU A 50 6.73 5.46 -5.85
N CYS A 51 6.33 4.60 -4.90
CA CYS A 51 7.25 4.01 -3.93
C CYS A 51 8.36 3.20 -4.61
N THR A 52 8.02 2.45 -5.67
CA THR A 52 9.00 1.64 -6.42
C THR A 52 9.96 2.51 -7.23
N GLN A 53 9.46 3.56 -7.89
CA GLN A 53 10.27 4.49 -8.69
C GLN A 53 11.20 5.33 -7.81
N GLY A 54 10.72 5.80 -6.67
CA GLY A 54 11.51 6.53 -5.67
C GLY A 54 12.47 5.65 -4.86
N GLN A 55 12.46 4.32 -5.08
CA GLN A 55 13.22 3.34 -4.29
C GLN A 55 13.05 3.55 -2.77
N LEU A 56 11.81 3.77 -2.35
CA LEU A 56 11.49 4.14 -0.97
C LEU A 56 12.10 3.14 0.03
N GLU A 57 12.87 3.66 0.98
CA GLU A 57 13.38 2.82 2.05
C GLU A 57 12.23 2.31 2.93
N PRO A 58 12.29 1.05 3.41
CA PRO A 58 11.18 0.44 4.15
C PRO A 58 10.79 1.19 5.42
N ILE A 59 11.72 1.95 6.01
CA ILE A 59 11.50 2.77 7.20
C ILE A 59 10.52 3.93 6.93
N HIS A 60 10.48 4.43 5.70
CA HIS A 60 9.62 5.55 5.28
C HIS A 60 8.27 5.09 4.72
N LEU A 61 8.04 3.77 4.66
CA LEU A 61 6.81 3.21 4.09
C LEU A 61 5.58 3.69 4.87
N MET A 62 5.67 3.75 6.20
CA MET A 62 4.54 4.18 7.02
C MET A 62 4.26 5.68 6.81
N ASP A 63 5.28 6.53 6.84
CA ASP A 63 5.13 7.98 6.63
C ASP A 63 4.40 8.29 5.31
N VAL A 64 4.82 7.63 4.22
CA VAL A 64 4.19 7.77 2.89
C VAL A 64 2.74 7.28 2.89
N ILE A 65 2.44 6.18 3.59
CA ILE A 65 1.07 5.67 3.68
C ILE A 65 0.18 6.60 4.51
N GLU A 66 0.68 7.15 5.61
CA GLU A 66 -0.05 8.11 6.44
C GLU A 66 -0.41 9.37 5.65
N ASP A 67 0.55 9.93 4.93
CA ASP A 67 0.33 11.08 4.03
C ASP A 67 -0.68 10.76 2.93
N PHE A 68 -0.64 9.54 2.37
CA PHE A 68 -1.61 9.09 1.37
C PHE A 68 -3.02 8.94 1.93
N VAL A 69 -3.17 8.36 3.12
CA VAL A 69 -4.49 8.16 3.75
C VAL A 69 -5.09 9.50 4.18
N ALA A 70 -4.26 10.46 4.62
CA ALA A 70 -4.70 11.77 5.04
C ALA A 70 -5.28 12.63 3.89
N ASP A 71 -4.65 12.60 2.71
CA ASP A 71 -5.16 13.31 1.52
C ASP A 71 -4.83 12.54 0.23
N PRO A 72 -5.61 11.50 -0.13
CA PRO A 72 -5.37 10.70 -1.34
C PRO A 72 -5.45 11.51 -2.65
N CYS A 73 -6.13 12.66 -2.64
CA CYS A 73 -6.33 13.50 -3.81
C CYS A 73 -5.10 14.38 -4.12
N SER A 74 -4.27 14.66 -3.12
CA SER A 74 -3.01 15.39 -3.28
C SER A 74 -1.92 14.58 -3.98
N TRP A 75 -2.08 13.26 -4.05
CA TRP A 75 -1.07 12.36 -4.61
C TRP A 75 -1.12 12.39 -6.14
N PRO A 76 0.04 12.64 -6.77
CA PRO A 76 0.12 13.00 -8.18
C PRO A 76 -0.45 11.90 -9.07
#